data_AF-A0A3S3LA19-F1
#
_entry.id   AF-A0A3S3LA19-F1
#
_cell.length_a   1.000
_cell.length_b   1.000
_cell.length_c   1.000
_cell.angle_alpha   90.00
_cell.angle_beta   90.00
_cell.angle_gamma   90.00
#
_symmetry.space_group_name_H-M   'P 1'
#
loop_
_entity.id
_entity.type
_entity.pdbx_description
1 polymer ?
#
loop_
_entity_poly.entity_id
_entity_poly.type
_entity_poly.pdbx_seq_one_letter_code
_entity_poly.pdbx_strand_id
1 'polypeptide(L)'
;ARDRHCRWPGCTAPATRCEVDHTHDWALGGTTEVNNLGHLCQRHHTQKQFTRWKVRQLPGGILEWTSPTGRIYTDEPLPYSAAVRFLPDDPASAPPPPPAEEHEPTPF
;
A
#
# COMPACT_ATOMS: atom_id res chain seq x y z
N ALA A 1 9.79 -1.64 -1.51
CA ALA A 1 9.50 -1.39 -0.08
C ALA A 1 8.13 -1.96 0.26
N ARG A 2 7.97 -2.62 1.43
CA ARG A 2 6.71 -3.25 1.90
C ARG A 2 5.65 -2.20 2.22
N ASP A 3 5.99 -1.27 3.10
CA ASP A 3 5.07 -0.23 3.56
C ASP A 3 5.08 0.93 2.55
N ARG A 4 3.89 1.33 2.08
CA ARG A 4 3.72 2.43 1.11
C ARG A 4 3.11 3.67 1.75
N HIS A 5 2.38 3.48 2.84
CA HIS A 5 1.77 4.49 3.67
C HIS A 5 1.90 4.12 5.15
N CYS A 6 1.50 5.03 6.02
CA CYS A 6 1.33 4.76 7.44
C CYS A 6 0.43 3.54 7.65
N ARG A 7 0.92 2.53 8.37
CA ARG A 7 0.25 1.24 8.58
C ARG A 7 -0.83 1.27 9.68
N TRP A 8 -1.22 2.46 10.12
CA TRP A 8 -2.34 2.65 11.03
C TRP A 8 -3.67 2.46 10.29
N PRO A 9 -4.72 1.86 10.89
CA PRO A 9 -5.99 1.61 10.23
C PRO A 9 -6.56 2.84 9.51
N GLY A 10 -6.68 2.74 8.18
CA GLY A 10 -7.27 3.77 7.32
C GLY A 10 -6.38 5.00 7.04
N CYS A 11 -5.12 5.01 7.47
CA CYS A 11 -4.23 6.14 7.20
C CYS A 11 -3.54 6.03 5.84
N THR A 12 -3.65 7.07 5.02
CA THR A 12 -3.04 7.12 3.67
C THR A 12 -1.79 8.01 3.60
N ALA A 13 -1.27 8.49 4.74
CA ALA A 13 -0.06 9.32 4.77
C ALA A 13 1.11 8.56 4.12
N PRO A 14 1.84 9.14 3.15
CA PRO A 14 2.87 8.41 2.41
C PRO A 14 4.02 8.00 3.33
N ALA A 15 4.67 6.87 3.03
CA ALA A 15 5.80 6.35 3.81
C ALA A 15 6.96 7.36 3.93
N THR A 16 7.12 8.27 2.95
CA THR A 16 8.11 9.36 2.99
C THR A 16 7.86 10.41 4.09
N ARG A 17 6.68 10.40 4.71
CA ARG A 17 6.31 11.23 5.87
C ARG A 17 6.13 10.39 7.14
N CYS A 18 6.62 9.16 7.13
CA CYS A 18 6.51 8.23 8.24
C CYS A 18 7.87 7.96 8.85
N GLU A 19 7.86 7.69 10.15
CA GLU A 19 8.97 7.13 10.90
C GLU A 19 8.86 5.60 10.87
N VAL A 20 9.99 4.93 11.07
CA VAL A 20 10.04 3.48 11.24
C VAL A 20 9.89 3.19 12.72
N ASP A 21 8.72 2.66 13.10
CA ASP A 21 8.33 2.43 14.50
C ASP A 21 8.45 0.94 14.86
N HIS A 22 8.92 0.68 16.09
CA HIS A 22 9.01 -0.66 16.64
C HIS A 22 7.66 -1.10 17.22
N THR A 23 7.16 -2.29 16.84
CA THR A 23 5.95 -2.90 17.41
C THR A 23 6.17 -3.30 18.86
N HIS A 24 7.28 -3.98 19.15
CA HIS A 24 7.84 -4.16 20.47
C HIS A 24 8.96 -3.14 20.65
N ASP A 25 8.80 -2.20 21.57
CA ASP A 25 9.71 -1.08 21.76
C ASP A 25 11.17 -1.54 21.98
N TRP A 26 12.10 -0.85 21.32
CA TRP A 26 13.53 -1.10 21.48
C TRP A 26 13.97 -1.00 22.95
N ALA A 27 13.47 -0.01 23.68
CA ALA A 27 13.78 0.19 25.11
C ALA A 27 13.31 -0.95 26.01
N LEU A 28 12.37 -1.79 25.54
CA LEU A 28 11.85 -2.96 26.24
C LEU A 28 12.45 -4.28 25.70
N GLY A 29 13.46 -4.20 24.84
CA GLY A 29 14.16 -5.36 24.27
C GLY A 29 13.66 -5.79 22.90
N GLY A 30 12.85 -4.97 22.22
CA GLY A 30 12.49 -5.22 20.82
C GLY A 30 13.69 -5.15 19.87
N THR A 31 13.70 -5.98 18.84
CA THR A 31 14.78 -6.02 17.83
C THR A 31 14.52 -5.02 16.70
N THR A 32 15.58 -4.56 16.03
CA THR A 32 15.46 -3.73 14.82
C THR A 32 15.42 -4.63 13.59
N GLU A 33 14.30 -5.34 13.42
CA GLU A 33 14.08 -6.32 12.36
C GLU A 33 12.77 -6.06 11.62
N VAL A 34 12.66 -6.51 10.36
CA VAL A 34 11.50 -6.23 9.50
C VAL A 34 10.16 -6.72 10.10
N ASN A 35 10.20 -7.76 10.92
CA ASN A 35 9.06 -8.33 11.65
C ASN A 35 8.69 -7.57 12.94
N ASN A 36 9.48 -6.55 13.32
CA ASN A 36 9.23 -5.69 14.46
C ASN A 36 9.13 -4.21 14.04
N LEU A 37 9.41 -3.86 12.79
CA LEU A 37 9.33 -2.49 12.29
C LEU A 37 8.09 -2.25 11.42
N GLY A 38 7.51 -1.05 11.48
CA GLY A 38 6.42 -0.61 10.60
C GLY A 38 6.39 0.90 10.42
N HIS A 39 5.95 1.39 9.26
CA HIS A 39 5.87 2.83 9.01
C HIS A 39 4.65 3.46 9.71
N LEU A 40 4.89 4.47 10.55
CA LEU A 40 3.84 5.28 11.16
C LEU A 40 4.12 6.77 10.94
N CYS A 41 3.09 7.55 10.60
CA CYS A 41 3.23 9.01 10.61
C CYS A 41 3.33 9.52 12.05
N GLN A 42 3.91 10.71 12.25
CA GLN A 42 4.11 11.30 13.58
C GLN A 42 2.88 11.21 14.49
N ARG A 43 1.70 11.51 13.93
CA ARG A 43 0.42 11.47 14.65
C ARG A 43 0.12 10.08 15.22
N HIS A 44 0.33 9.04 14.42
CA HIS A 44 0.00 7.67 14.80
C HIS A 44 1.11 6.98 15.59
N HIS A 45 2.37 7.36 15.37
CA HIS A 45 3.47 6.96 16.25
C HIS A 45 3.20 7.46 17.68
N THR A 46 2.90 8.76 17.82
CA THR A 46 2.47 9.36 19.11
C THR A 46 1.26 8.64 19.69
N GLN A 47 0.25 8.33 18.86
CA GLN A 47 -0.96 7.67 19.33
C GLN A 47 -0.70 6.23 19.82
N LYS A 48 0.15 5.45 19.14
CA LYS A 48 0.60 4.15 19.63
C LYS A 48 1.32 4.28 20.97
N GLN A 49 2.26 5.22 21.05
CA GLN A 49 3.18 5.34 22.18
C GLN A 49 2.49 5.77 23.48
N PHE A 50 1.56 6.72 23.39
CA PHE A 50 1.01 7.39 24.58
C PHE A 50 -0.44 7.02 24.89
N THR A 51 -0.97 5.97 24.26
CA THR A 51 -2.34 5.52 24.53
C THR A 51 -2.41 4.00 24.71
N ARG A 52 -3.61 3.46 24.90
CA ARG A 52 -3.84 2.02 25.06
C ARG A 52 -3.98 1.24 23.75
N TRP A 53 -3.72 1.89 22.61
CA TRP A 53 -3.65 1.17 21.34
C TRP A 53 -2.52 0.13 21.40
N LYS A 54 -2.78 -1.06 20.87
CA LYS A 54 -1.78 -2.12 20.78
C LYS A 54 -1.65 -2.56 19.33
N VAL A 55 -0.48 -3.02 18.95
CA VAL A 55 -0.22 -3.59 17.64
C VAL A 55 0.53 -4.91 17.75
N ARG A 56 0.21 -5.85 16.88
CA ARG A 56 0.91 -7.13 16.71
C ARG A 56 1.26 -7.31 15.24
N GLN A 57 2.50 -7.68 14.95
CA GLN A 57 2.89 -8.10 13.60
C GLN A 57 2.53 -9.57 13.41
N LEU A 58 1.81 -9.88 12.33
CA LEU A 58 1.53 -11.24 11.88
C LEU A 58 2.45 -11.61 10.70
N PRO A 59 2.54 -12.91 10.35
CA PRO A 59 3.21 -13.33 9.13
C PRO A 59 2.72 -12.56 7.90
N GLY A 60 3.60 -12.35 6.92
CA GLY A 60 3.28 -11.59 5.71
C GLY A 60 3.31 -10.07 5.87
N GLY A 61 3.67 -9.55 7.05
CA GLY A 61 3.77 -8.10 7.30
C GLY A 61 2.41 -7.43 7.52
N ILE A 62 1.42 -8.22 7.93
CA ILE A 62 0.10 -7.78 8.36
C ILE A 62 0.23 -7.19 9.77
N LEU A 63 -0.40 -6.04 10.02
CA LEU A 63 -0.50 -5.44 11.34
C LEU A 63 -1.92 -5.59 11.88
N GLU A 64 -2.03 -6.22 13.05
CA GLU A 64 -3.27 -6.29 13.81
C GLU A 64 -3.24 -5.22 14.91
N TRP A 65 -4.17 -4.27 14.83
CA TRP A 65 -4.32 -3.17 15.77
C TRP A 65 -5.51 -3.40 16.69
N THR A 66 -5.29 -3.25 17.99
CA THR A 66 -6.36 -3.31 19.00
C THR A 66 -6.58 -1.93 19.58
N SER A 67 -7.81 -1.42 19.40
CA SER A 67 -8.21 -0.13 19.97
C SER A 67 -8.33 -0.18 21.49
N PRO A 68 -8.34 0.99 22.18
CA PRO A 68 -8.59 1.07 23.61
C PRO A 68 -9.94 0.46 24.05
N THR A 69 -10.88 0.30 23.11
CA THR A 69 -12.21 -0.30 23.35
C THR A 69 -12.26 -1.80 23.00
N GLY A 70 -11.14 -2.40 22.59
CA GLY A 70 -11.05 -3.81 22.23
C GLY A 70 -11.41 -4.15 20.79
N ARG A 71 -11.85 -3.18 19.96
CA ARG A 71 -12.03 -3.41 18.51
C ARG A 71 -10.70 -3.72 17.84
N ILE A 72 -10.72 -4.71 16.95
CA ILE A 72 -9.57 -5.17 16.17
C ILE A 72 -9.68 -4.63 14.74
N TYR A 73 -8.56 -4.15 14.21
CA TYR A 73 -8.40 -3.69 12.85
C TYR A 73 -7.20 -4.39 12.23
N THR A 74 -7.34 -4.86 10.99
CA THR A 74 -6.25 -5.49 10.25
C THR A 74 -5.81 -4.56 9.14
N ASP A 75 -4.51 -4.31 9.06
CA ASP A 75 -3.87 -3.59 7.98
C ASP A 75 -2.92 -4.54 7.24
N GLU A 76 -3.22 -4.77 5.96
CA GLU A 76 -2.47 -5.65 5.08
C GLU A 76 -1.54 -4.82 4.20
N PRO A 77 -0.27 -5.23 4.02
CA PRO A 77 0.61 -4.52 3.10
C PRO A 77 0.06 -4.68 1.69
N LEU A 78 0.08 -3.58 0.91
CA LEU A 78 -0.31 -3.64 -0.50
C LEU A 78 0.50 -4.74 -1.20
N PRO A 79 -0.16 -5.60 -2.00
CA PRO A 79 0.57 -6.62 -2.75
C PRO A 79 1.60 -5.92 -3.63
N TYR A 80 2.78 -6.53 -3.74
CA TYR A 80 3.87 -6.03 -4.57
C TYR A 80 3.45 -5.82 -6.05
N SER A 81 2.33 -6.43 -6.45
CA SER A 81 1.77 -6.44 -7.81
C SER A 81 0.58 -5.51 -8.07
N ALA A 82 0.18 -4.59 -7.18
CA ALA A 82 -0.84 -3.59 -7.54
C ALA A 82 -0.30 -2.43 -8.41
N ALA A 83 0.78 -2.66 -9.17
CA ALA A 83 1.10 -1.79 -10.28
C ALA A 83 0.18 -2.20 -11.43
N VAL A 84 -0.83 -1.38 -11.73
CA VAL A 84 -1.40 -1.36 -13.07
C VAL A 84 -0.22 -1.15 -14.01
N ARG A 85 0.21 -2.22 -14.68
CA ARG A 85 1.22 -2.14 -15.73
C ARG A 85 0.46 -1.81 -16.99
N PHE A 86 0.70 -0.62 -17.53
CA PHE A 86 0.37 -0.34 -18.92
C PHE A 86 1.31 -1.19 -19.77
N LEU A 87 0.79 -2.29 -20.32
CA LEU A 87 1.48 -3.03 -21.36
C LEU A 87 1.34 -2.22 -22.66
N PRO A 88 2.38 -2.14 -23.50
CA PRO A 88 2.22 -1.58 -24.83
C PRO A 88 1.15 -2.37 -25.59
N ASP A 89 0.36 -1.68 -26.42
CA ASP A 89 -0.63 -2.33 -27.28
C ASP A 89 0.05 -3.40 -28.13
N ASP A 90 -0.54 -4.60 -28.14
CA ASP A 90 -0.09 -5.67 -29.03
C ASP A 90 -0.53 -5.33 -30.46
N PRO A 91 0.40 -5.11 -31.42
CA PRO A 91 0.04 -4.83 -32.80
C PRO A 91 -0.75 -5.97 -33.45
N ALA A 92 -0.71 -7.19 -32.90
CA ALA A 92 -1.52 -8.32 -33.36
C ALA A 92 -2.99 -8.26 -32.88
N SER A 93 -3.30 -7.41 -31.89
CA SER A 93 -4.65 -7.22 -31.36
C SER A 93 -5.40 -6.05 -32.02
N ALA A 94 -4.78 -5.37 -32.99
CA ALA A 94 -5.42 -4.29 -33.73
C ALA A 94 -6.53 -4.86 -34.66
N PRO A 95 -7.74 -4.26 -34.66
CA PRO A 95 -8.76 -4.65 -35.64
C PRO A 95 -8.24 -4.38 -37.06
N PRO A 96 -8.63 -5.21 -38.05
CA PRO A 96 -8.21 -5.00 -39.44
C PRO A 96 -8.65 -3.61 -39.91
N PRO A 97 -7.85 -2.94 -40.76
CA PRO A 97 -8.22 -1.64 -41.29
C PRO A 97 -9.56 -1.74 -42.02
N PRO A 98 -10.40 -0.69 -41.96
CA PRO A 98 -11.64 -0.66 -42.73
C PRO A 98 -11.34 -0.82 -44.23
N PRO A 99 -12.25 -1.44 -45.00
CA PRO A 99 -12.09 -1.55 -46.44
C PRO A 99 -11.91 -0.16 -47.05
N ALA A 100 -11.00 -0.04 -48.02
CA ALA A 100 -10.77 1.21 -48.72
C ALA A 100 -12.07 1.65 -49.40
N GLU A 101 -12.60 2.81 -49.01
CA GLU A 101 -13.69 3.44 -49.75
C GLU A 101 -13.15 3.85 -51.13
N GLU A 102 -13.65 3.18 -52.17
CA GLU A 102 -13.42 3.57 -53.56
C GLU A 102 -13.92 5.00 -53.73
N HIS A 103 -12.98 5.95 -53.85
CA HIS A 103 -13.29 7.32 -54.23
C HIS A 103 -13.86 7.29 -55.64
N GLU A 104 -15.18 7.31 -55.75
CA GLU A 104 -15.86 7.60 -57.01
C GLU A 104 -15.44 9.01 -57.44
N PRO A 105 -14.85 9.18 -58.64
CA PRO A 105 -14.47 10.50 -59.11
C PRO A 105 -15.73 11.33 -59.32
N THR A 106 -15.77 12.51 -58.70
CA THR A 106 -16.85 13.50 -58.89
C THR A 106 -16.99 13.84 -60.37
N PRO A 107 -18.19 13.75 -60.98
CA PRO A 107 -18.39 14.21 -62.35
C PRO A 107 -18.26 15.73 -62.44
N PHE A 108 -17.70 16.16 -63.57
CA PHE A 108 -17.25 17.52 -63.94
C PHE A 108 -18.17 18.69 -63.57
#